data_AF-A0A6L7X157-F1
#
_entry.id   AF-A0A6L7X157-F1
#
_cell.length_a   1.000
_cell.length_b   1.000
_cell.length_c   1.000
_cell.angle_alpha   90.00
_cell.angle_beta   90.00
_cell.angle_gamma   90.00
#
_symmetry.space_group_name_H-M   'P 1'
#
loop_
_entity.id
_entity.type
_entity.pdbx_description
1 polymer ?
#
loop_
_entity_poly.entity_id
_entity_poly.type
_entity_poly.pdbx_seq_one_letter_code
_entity_poly.pdbx_strand_id
1 'polypeptide(L)'
;MFHAESLGQWRDWLHRNHDVSSGVWLVVWKKHSGKPALAYSDTVDEALAYGWIDSRTNRLDDERATRWFCPRNPTSPWSRINRAKIARLVEEGRLQPAGQALVDAARANGAWTISDEIEDLVIPEDLAEALQSNPSAEAHFARFPASAKKIILWWIKSAKTAPTRARRIATTVERAAGNRMANHPRGRDQGPRVRPT
;
A
#
# COMPACT_ATOMS: atom_id res chain seq x y z
N MET A 1 -20.25 9.55 -6.35
CA MET A 1 -19.45 8.97 -7.46
C MET A 1 -19.22 10.07 -8.46
N PHE A 2 -18.05 10.13 -9.12
CA PHE A 2 -17.71 11.19 -10.07
C PHE A 2 -17.05 10.54 -11.29
N HIS A 3 -17.55 10.83 -12.49
CA HIS A 3 -16.96 10.33 -13.74
C HIS A 3 -16.08 11.41 -14.35
N ALA A 4 -14.79 11.10 -14.50
CA ALA A 4 -13.84 11.98 -15.14
C ALA A 4 -13.42 11.38 -16.49
N GLU A 5 -13.55 12.17 -17.55
CA GLU A 5 -13.11 11.84 -18.90
C GLU A 5 -11.77 12.49 -19.25
N SER A 6 -11.26 13.35 -18.36
CA SER A 6 -9.92 13.95 -18.47
C SER A 6 -9.27 14.12 -17.09
N LEU A 7 -7.95 14.24 -17.06
CA LEU A 7 -7.23 14.58 -15.83
C LEU A 7 -7.58 15.98 -15.32
N GLY A 8 -7.91 16.91 -16.21
CA GLY A 8 -8.37 18.25 -15.84
C GLY A 8 -9.66 18.20 -15.02
N GLN A 9 -10.66 17.43 -15.47
CA GLN A 9 -11.90 17.25 -14.72
C GLN A 9 -11.67 16.61 -13.34
N TRP A 10 -10.74 15.65 -13.25
CA TRP A 10 -10.38 15.05 -11.98
C TRP A 10 -9.71 16.06 -11.03
N ARG A 11 -8.77 16.86 -11.54
CA ARG A 11 -8.10 17.92 -10.79
C ARG A 11 -9.08 18.99 -10.31
N ASP A 12 -10.00 19.43 -11.15
CA ASP A 12 -11.02 20.44 -10.81
C ASP A 12 -11.99 19.92 -9.74
N TRP A 13 -12.26 18.61 -9.74
CA TRP A 13 -13.03 17.99 -8.68
C TRP A 13 -12.25 18.00 -7.37
N LEU A 14 -10.99 17.56 -7.36
CA LEU A 14 -10.14 17.57 -6.16
C LEU A 14 -9.98 18.98 -5.60
N HIS A 15 -9.68 19.96 -6.45
CA HIS A 15 -9.53 21.36 -6.03
C HIS A 15 -10.74 21.86 -5.22
N ARG A 16 -11.96 21.56 -5.68
CA ARG A 16 -13.21 21.99 -5.03
C ARG A 16 -13.66 21.13 -3.85
N ASN A 17 -13.15 19.91 -3.71
CA ASN A 17 -13.74 18.92 -2.80
C ASN A 17 -12.76 18.30 -1.80
N HIS A 18 -11.45 18.53 -1.94
CA HIS A 18 -10.43 17.80 -1.18
C HIS A 18 -10.49 18.02 0.36
N ASP A 19 -11.02 19.15 0.79
CA ASP A 19 -11.14 19.59 2.19
C ASP A 19 -12.56 19.42 2.77
N VAL A 20 -13.56 19.19 1.91
CA VAL A 20 -14.96 19.03 2.33
C VAL A 20 -15.50 17.60 2.18
N SER A 21 -14.92 16.78 1.31
CA SER A 21 -15.38 15.41 1.05
C SER A 21 -14.56 14.37 1.82
N SER A 22 -15.24 13.35 2.36
CA SER A 22 -14.60 12.20 3.00
C SER A 22 -14.13 11.13 2.01
N GLY A 23 -14.49 11.25 0.73
CA GLY A 23 -14.04 10.37 -0.33
C GLY A 23 -14.99 10.31 -1.54
N VAL A 24 -14.51 9.73 -2.62
CA VAL A 24 -15.26 9.60 -3.87
C VAL A 24 -14.89 8.32 -4.62
N TRP A 25 -15.90 7.73 -5.26
CA TRP A 25 -15.67 6.76 -6.32
C TRP A 25 -15.42 7.51 -7.63
N LEU A 26 -14.17 7.54 -8.09
CA LEU A 26 -13.81 8.01 -9.41
C LEU A 26 -14.17 6.92 -10.43
N VAL A 27 -15.06 7.23 -11.35
CA VAL A 27 -15.36 6.40 -12.53
C VAL A 27 -14.37 6.76 -13.62
N VAL A 28 -13.86 5.74 -14.31
CA VAL A 28 -12.99 5.89 -15.46
C VAL A 28 -13.38 4.90 -16.56
N TRP A 29 -13.14 5.28 -17.81
CA TRP A 29 -13.19 4.36 -18.94
C TRP A 29 -12.10 3.28 -18.82
N LYS A 30 -12.45 2.04 -19.17
CA LYS A 30 -11.49 0.94 -19.31
C LYS A 30 -10.76 1.07 -20.64
N LYS A 31 -9.50 0.60 -20.68
CA LYS A 31 -8.67 0.69 -21.90
C LYS A 31 -9.32 0.10 -23.16
N HIS A 32 -10.12 -0.95 -23.02
CA HIS A 32 -10.76 -1.63 -24.16
C HIS A 32 -12.03 -0.94 -24.67
N SER A 33 -12.54 0.11 -24.01
CA SER A 33 -13.76 0.80 -24.47
C SER A 33 -13.53 1.73 -25.67
N GLY A 34 -12.27 1.99 -26.05
CA GLY A 34 -11.93 2.97 -27.09
C GLY A 34 -12.18 4.43 -26.70
N LYS A 35 -12.60 4.69 -25.46
CA LYS A 35 -12.89 6.02 -24.91
C LYS A 35 -11.66 6.60 -24.18
N PRO A 36 -11.66 7.90 -23.81
CA PRO A 36 -10.54 8.54 -23.11
C PRO A 36 -10.27 7.96 -21.71
N ALA A 37 -9.55 6.85 -21.66
CA ALA A 37 -9.20 6.16 -20.41
C ALA A 37 -8.08 6.90 -19.68
N LEU A 38 -8.32 7.26 -18.41
CA LEU A 38 -7.29 7.86 -17.57
C LEU A 38 -6.28 6.81 -17.10
N ALA A 39 -4.99 7.11 -17.23
CA ALA A 39 -3.97 6.22 -16.71
C ALA A 39 -4.05 6.15 -15.18
N TYR A 40 -3.86 4.95 -14.63
CA TYR A 40 -3.89 4.73 -13.18
C TYR A 40 -2.95 5.68 -12.45
N SER A 41 -1.70 5.76 -12.91
CA SER A 41 -0.65 6.58 -12.30
C SER A 41 -1.07 8.04 -12.21
N ASP A 42 -1.61 8.58 -13.29
CA ASP A 42 -1.94 10.01 -13.37
C ASP A 42 -3.08 10.39 -12.43
N THR A 43 -4.11 9.53 -12.31
CA THR A 43 -5.19 9.76 -11.35
C THR A 43 -4.71 9.76 -9.90
N VAL A 44 -3.69 8.93 -9.59
CA VAL A 44 -3.04 8.90 -8.27
C VAL A 44 -2.18 10.14 -8.06
N ASP A 45 -1.47 10.61 -9.09
CA ASP A 45 -0.63 11.80 -9.01
C ASP A 45 -1.46 13.05 -8.73
N GLU A 46 -2.60 13.23 -9.41
CA GLU A 46 -3.53 14.32 -9.07
C GLU A 46 -4.05 14.18 -7.64
N ALA A 47 -4.41 12.97 -7.17
CA ALA A 47 -4.90 12.78 -5.81
C ALA A 47 -3.82 13.13 -4.77
N LEU A 48 -2.59 12.65 -4.96
CA LEU A 48 -1.47 12.92 -4.06
C LEU A 48 -1.17 14.41 -3.96
N ALA A 49 -1.33 15.17 -5.06
CA ALA A 49 -1.15 16.62 -5.05
C ALA A 49 -2.04 17.32 -4.01
N TYR A 50 -3.23 16.79 -3.74
CA TYR A 50 -4.18 17.31 -2.73
C TYR A 50 -4.17 16.53 -1.41
N GLY A 51 -3.20 15.62 -1.20
CA GLY A 51 -3.13 14.82 0.02
C GLY A 51 -4.14 13.65 0.06
N TRP A 52 -4.61 13.21 -1.09
CA TRP A 52 -5.54 12.09 -1.23
C TRP A 52 -4.81 10.82 -1.68
N ILE A 53 -5.43 9.66 -1.47
CA ILE A 53 -4.91 8.36 -1.89
C ILE A 53 -6.03 7.48 -2.43
N ASP A 54 -5.68 6.55 -3.31
CA ASP A 54 -6.60 5.54 -3.80
C ASP A 54 -6.68 4.30 -2.91
N SER A 55 -7.70 3.49 -3.16
CA SER A 55 -7.88 2.19 -2.55
C SER A 55 -8.47 1.21 -3.57
N ARG A 56 -9.44 0.42 -3.14
CA ARG A 56 -10.13 -0.59 -3.94
C ARG A 56 -10.64 -0.05 -5.29
N THR A 57 -10.53 -0.93 -6.28
CA THR A 57 -11.12 -0.75 -7.61
C THR A 57 -12.23 -1.78 -7.81
N ASN A 58 -13.29 -1.40 -8.51
CA ASN A 58 -14.40 -2.27 -8.85
C ASN A 58 -14.74 -2.16 -10.34
N ARG A 59 -15.34 -3.22 -10.90
CA ARG A 59 -16.05 -3.13 -12.18
C ARG A 59 -17.35 -2.36 -11.94
N LEU A 60 -17.63 -1.37 -12.79
CA LEU A 60 -18.94 -0.70 -12.81
C LEU A 60 -19.87 -1.37 -13.83
N ASP A 61 -19.38 -1.53 -15.06
CA ASP A 61 -20.06 -2.19 -16.17
C ASP A 61 -19.03 -2.73 -17.17
N ASP A 62 -19.41 -2.93 -18.43
CA ASP A 62 -18.54 -3.46 -19.48
C ASP A 62 -17.41 -2.49 -19.86
N GLU A 63 -17.70 -1.20 -19.88
CA GLU A 63 -16.80 -0.15 -20.38
C GLU A 63 -16.14 0.66 -19.25
N ARG A 64 -16.68 0.62 -18.03
CA ARG A 64 -16.26 1.49 -16.92
C ARG A 64 -15.82 0.71 -15.68
N ALA A 65 -14.85 1.29 -14.98
CA ALA A 65 -14.41 0.84 -13.67
C ALA A 65 -14.52 2.00 -12.68
N THR A 66 -14.61 1.69 -11.39
CA THR A 66 -14.50 2.68 -10.32
C THR A 66 -13.26 2.47 -9.49
N ARG A 67 -12.74 3.56 -8.93
CA ARG A 67 -11.67 3.56 -7.93
C ARG A 67 -12.07 4.45 -6.77
N TRP A 68 -11.95 3.95 -5.56
CA TRP A 68 -12.16 4.77 -4.37
C TRP A 68 -10.94 5.66 -4.13
N PHE A 69 -11.18 6.95 -3.91
CA PHE A 69 -10.20 7.90 -3.42
C PHE A 69 -10.72 8.56 -2.15
N CYS A 70 -9.82 8.83 -1.20
CA CYS A 70 -10.16 9.55 0.03
C CYS A 70 -8.97 10.35 0.55
N PRO A 71 -9.20 11.30 1.48
CA PRO A 71 -8.13 11.93 2.22
C PRO A 71 -7.22 10.88 2.86
N ARG A 72 -5.91 11.06 2.73
CA ARG A 72 -4.94 10.12 3.30
C ARG A 72 -4.83 10.35 4.81
N ASN A 73 -4.80 9.26 5.57
CA ASN A 73 -4.59 9.36 7.02
C ASN A 73 -3.13 9.79 7.31
N PRO A 74 -2.89 10.84 8.12
CA PRO A 74 -1.55 11.38 8.40
C PRO A 74 -0.54 10.37 8.97
N THR A 75 -1.03 9.32 9.62
CA THR A 75 -0.19 8.27 10.25
C THR A 75 0.07 7.09 9.33
N SER A 76 -0.48 7.10 8.10
CA SER A 76 -0.31 5.98 7.17
C SER A 76 1.09 5.96 6.55
N PRO A 77 1.69 4.76 6.41
CA PRO A 77 3.03 4.59 5.87
C PRO A 77 3.11 4.99 4.41
N TRP A 78 4.18 5.69 4.02
CA TRP A 78 4.45 6.04 2.63
C TRP A 78 5.30 4.97 1.95
N SER A 79 4.93 4.61 0.71
CA SER A 79 5.76 3.76 -0.13
C SER A 79 6.80 4.58 -0.88
N ARG A 80 7.92 3.97 -1.25
CA ARG A 80 8.97 4.63 -2.05
C ARG A 80 8.42 5.19 -3.37
N ILE A 81 7.49 4.48 -4.01
CA ILE A 81 6.81 4.94 -5.23
C ILE A 81 6.01 6.23 -4.97
N ASN A 82 5.22 6.30 -3.89
CA ASN A 82 4.44 7.50 -3.59
C ASN A 82 5.35 8.67 -3.19
N ARG A 83 6.48 8.42 -2.51
CA ARG A 83 7.46 9.47 -2.22
C ARG A 83 8.11 10.01 -3.49
N ALA A 84 8.45 9.15 -4.46
CA ALA A 84 8.97 9.57 -5.76
C ALA A 84 7.95 10.42 -6.53
N LYS A 85 6.66 10.04 -6.48
CA LYS A 85 5.57 10.84 -7.04
C LYS A 85 5.47 12.22 -6.40
N ILE A 86 5.55 12.30 -5.07
CA ILE A 86 5.59 13.59 -4.35
C ILE A 86 6.78 14.44 -4.78
N ALA A 87 7.98 13.86 -4.86
CA ALA A 87 9.17 14.60 -5.30
C ALA A 87 8.96 15.22 -6.70
N ARG A 88 8.46 14.43 -7.65
CA ARG A 88 8.10 14.91 -8.99
C ARG A 88 7.04 16.02 -8.95
N LEU A 89 6.00 15.88 -8.14
CA LEU A 89 4.94 16.89 -8.01
C LEU A 89 5.45 18.21 -7.41
N VAL A 90 6.45 18.15 -6.51
CA VAL A 90 7.13 19.34 -5.98
C VAL A 90 7.95 20.02 -7.08
N GLU A 91 8.77 19.24 -7.81
CA GLU A 91 9.59 19.75 -8.91
C GLU A 91 8.74 20.41 -10.01
N GLU A 92 7.56 19.85 -10.29
CA GLU A 92 6.61 20.38 -11.28
C GLU A 92 5.76 21.56 -10.75
N GLY A 93 5.90 21.95 -9.47
CA GLY A 93 5.09 23.02 -8.87
C GLY A 93 3.60 22.66 -8.75
N ARG A 94 3.26 21.37 -8.74
CA ARG A 94 1.88 20.85 -8.74
C ARG A 94 1.38 20.42 -7.37
N LEU A 95 2.27 20.17 -6.42
CA LEU A 95 1.89 19.83 -5.05
C LEU A 95 1.14 20.99 -4.39
N GLN A 96 -0.06 20.71 -3.87
CA GLN A 96 -0.90 21.72 -3.24
C GLN A 96 -0.61 21.80 -1.73
N PRO A 97 -1.00 22.89 -1.04
CA PRO A 97 -0.78 23.04 0.40
C PRO A 97 -1.27 21.86 1.25
N ALA A 98 -2.44 21.29 0.90
CA ALA A 98 -2.98 20.10 1.59
C ALA A 98 -2.09 18.86 1.43
N GLY A 99 -1.53 18.64 0.23
CA GLY A 99 -0.58 17.57 -0.02
C GLY A 99 0.73 17.77 0.75
N GLN A 100 1.26 18.99 0.76
CA GLN A 100 2.47 19.34 1.49
C GLN A 100 2.29 19.14 3.01
N ALA A 101 1.15 19.56 3.58
CA ALA A 101 0.86 19.37 4.99
C ALA A 101 0.90 17.89 5.42
N LEU A 102 0.46 16.97 4.56
CA LEU A 102 0.57 15.53 4.83
C LEU A 102 1.98 14.99 4.71
N VAL A 103 2.80 15.52 3.80
CA VAL A 103 4.23 15.19 3.70
C VAL A 103 4.94 15.61 4.98
N ASP A 104 4.68 16.82 5.46
CA ASP A 104 5.30 17.35 6.67
C ASP A 104 4.85 16.57 7.91
N ALA A 105 3.56 16.28 8.04
CA ALA A 105 3.04 15.44 9.12
C ALA A 105 3.67 14.05 9.12
N ALA A 106 3.82 13.42 7.93
CA ALA A 106 4.43 12.10 7.81
C ALA A 106 5.93 12.10 8.12
N ARG A 107 6.64 13.19 7.82
CA ARG A 107 8.04 13.37 8.23
C ARG A 107 8.14 13.52 9.74
N ALA A 108 7.29 14.36 10.34
CA ALA A 108 7.28 14.61 11.77
C ALA A 108 6.94 13.37 12.61
N ASN A 109 6.03 12.51 12.13
CA ASN A 109 5.61 11.31 12.85
C ASN A 109 6.36 10.02 12.42
N GLY A 110 7.34 10.11 11.51
CA GLY A 110 8.12 8.99 11.02
C GLY A 110 7.44 8.09 9.98
N ALA A 111 6.16 8.31 9.64
CA ALA A 111 5.45 7.52 8.63
C ALA A 111 6.03 7.67 7.21
N TRP A 112 6.85 8.71 6.97
CA TRP A 112 7.52 8.94 5.70
C TRP A 112 8.46 7.80 5.32
N THR A 113 9.26 7.29 6.27
CA THR A 113 10.32 6.28 6.02
C THR A 113 10.09 4.96 6.76
N ILE A 114 9.03 4.83 7.57
CA ILE A 114 8.73 3.61 8.34
C ILE A 114 8.70 2.32 7.50
N SER A 115 8.38 2.42 6.22
CA SER A 115 8.29 1.30 5.28
C SER A 115 9.63 0.88 4.68
N ASP A 116 10.71 1.63 4.85
CA ASP A 116 11.94 1.45 4.05
C ASP A 116 12.57 0.08 4.30
N GLU A 117 12.82 -0.27 5.56
CA GLU A 117 13.27 -1.61 5.97
C GLU A 117 12.36 -2.73 5.47
N ILE A 118 11.04 -2.50 5.47
CA ILE A 118 10.06 -3.49 5.00
C ILE A 118 10.17 -3.64 3.50
N GLU A 119 10.31 -2.54 2.76
CA GLU A 119 10.47 -2.56 1.32
C GLU A 119 11.77 -3.24 0.89
N ASP A 120 12.82 -3.11 1.71
CA ASP A 120 14.15 -3.72 1.56
C ASP A 120 14.22 -5.14 2.13
N LEU A 121 13.11 -5.66 2.67
CA LEU A 121 12.98 -7.00 3.24
C LEU A 121 13.94 -7.27 4.42
N VAL A 122 14.29 -6.23 5.17
CA VAL A 122 15.08 -6.37 6.41
C VAL A 122 14.27 -7.17 7.42
N ILE A 123 14.82 -8.31 7.84
CA ILE A 123 14.24 -9.17 8.86
C ILE A 123 14.71 -8.64 10.22
N PRO A 124 13.81 -8.26 11.14
CA PRO A 124 14.20 -7.82 12.46
C PRO A 124 14.79 -8.99 13.26
N GLU A 125 15.74 -8.69 14.14
CA GLU A 125 16.53 -9.66 14.91
C GLU A 125 15.66 -10.70 15.63
N ASP A 126 14.63 -10.24 16.34
CA ASP A 126 13.70 -11.12 17.07
C ASP A 126 12.92 -12.09 16.17
N LEU A 127 12.60 -11.71 14.93
CA LEU A 127 12.03 -12.63 13.95
C LEU A 127 13.10 -13.59 13.40
N ALA A 128 14.32 -13.12 13.18
CA ALA A 128 15.41 -13.94 12.68
C ALA A 128 15.77 -15.05 13.67
N GLU A 129 15.95 -14.73 14.95
CA GLU A 129 16.21 -15.69 16.03
C GLU A 129 15.09 -16.73 16.15
N ALA A 130 13.84 -16.28 16.08
CA ALA A 130 12.67 -17.16 16.16
C ALA A 130 12.56 -18.10 14.96
N LEU A 131 12.94 -17.65 13.76
CA LEU A 131 13.01 -18.49 12.56
C LEU A 131 14.14 -19.51 12.65
N GLN A 132 15.34 -19.11 13.07
CA GLN A 132 16.51 -19.99 13.24
C GLN A 132 16.24 -21.13 14.22
N SER A 133 15.39 -20.88 15.23
CA SER A 133 14.94 -21.91 16.19
C SER A 133 13.99 -22.96 15.56
N ASN A 134 13.57 -22.79 14.30
CA ASN A 134 12.72 -23.72 13.57
C ASN A 134 13.18 -23.84 12.10
N PRO A 135 14.04 -24.82 11.77
CA PRO A 135 14.62 -24.96 10.42
C PRO A 135 13.59 -25.07 9.29
N SER A 136 12.44 -25.69 9.54
CA SER A 136 11.35 -25.76 8.55
C SER A 136 10.72 -24.39 8.30
N ALA A 137 10.49 -23.60 9.36
CA ALA A 137 9.97 -22.24 9.24
C ALA A 137 10.95 -21.32 8.51
N GLU A 138 12.23 -21.38 8.85
CA GLU A 138 13.30 -20.61 8.20
C GLU A 138 13.34 -20.91 6.69
N ALA A 139 13.41 -22.20 6.32
CA ALA A 139 13.49 -22.62 4.92
C ALA A 139 12.27 -22.20 4.10
N HIS A 140 11.05 -22.32 4.66
CA HIS A 140 9.84 -21.88 3.98
C HIS A 140 9.75 -20.36 3.89
N PHE A 141 10.04 -19.63 4.98
CA PHE A 141 9.99 -18.18 5.02
C PHE A 141 10.95 -17.57 4.00
N ALA A 142 12.17 -18.10 3.89
CA ALA A 142 13.17 -17.67 2.91
C ALA A 142 12.63 -17.71 1.47
N ARG A 143 11.76 -18.67 1.16
CA ARG A 143 11.17 -18.89 -0.17
C ARG A 143 9.89 -18.08 -0.41
N PHE A 144 9.30 -17.46 0.61
CA PHE A 144 8.08 -16.66 0.41
C PHE A 144 8.29 -15.50 -0.56
N PRO A 145 7.28 -15.19 -1.39
CA PRO A 145 7.33 -14.03 -2.27
C PRO A 145 7.59 -12.74 -1.49
N ALA A 146 8.28 -11.79 -2.12
CA ALA A 146 8.58 -10.49 -1.51
C ALA A 146 7.32 -9.77 -1.01
N SER A 147 6.20 -9.85 -1.73
CA SER A 147 4.92 -9.26 -1.32
C SER A 147 4.39 -9.84 0.00
N ALA A 148 4.53 -11.14 0.20
CA ALA A 148 4.11 -11.81 1.43
C ALA A 148 5.04 -11.46 2.61
N LYS A 149 6.35 -11.45 2.38
CA LYS A 149 7.33 -10.99 3.37
C LYS A 149 7.02 -9.55 3.82
N LYS A 150 6.72 -8.64 2.88
CA LYS A 150 6.33 -7.25 3.19
C LYS A 150 5.08 -7.18 4.07
N ILE A 151 4.05 -7.98 3.78
CA ILE A 151 2.83 -8.06 4.59
C ILE A 151 3.14 -8.53 6.02
N ILE A 152 3.96 -9.57 6.16
CA ILE A 152 4.36 -10.12 7.47
C ILE A 152 5.20 -9.11 8.25
N LEU A 153 6.22 -8.52 7.62
CA LEU A 153 7.10 -7.54 8.24
C LEU A 153 6.33 -6.29 8.69
N TRP A 154 5.40 -5.78 7.86
CA TRP A 154 4.50 -4.69 8.28
C TRP A 154 3.60 -5.11 9.43
N TRP A 155 3.05 -6.32 9.40
CA TRP A 155 2.24 -6.84 10.50
C TRP A 155 3.05 -6.89 11.80
N ILE A 156 4.29 -7.32 11.79
CA ILE A 156 5.14 -7.33 12.98
C ILE A 156 5.52 -5.90 13.41
N LYS A 157 5.97 -5.05 12.48
CA LYS A 157 6.39 -3.66 12.75
C LYS A 157 5.26 -2.76 13.26
N SER A 158 4.02 -3.00 12.81
CA SER A 158 2.83 -2.23 13.26
C SER A 158 2.31 -2.63 14.65
N ALA A 159 2.92 -3.61 15.33
CA ALA A 159 2.53 -3.98 16.69
C ALA A 159 2.97 -2.89 17.70
N LYS A 160 1.99 -2.24 18.35
CA LYS A 160 2.26 -1.17 19.33
C LYS A 160 2.75 -1.65 20.70
N THR A 161 2.60 -2.94 20.99
CA THR A 161 2.96 -3.52 22.30
C THR A 161 3.85 -4.74 22.13
N ALA A 162 4.80 -4.93 23.04
CA ALA A 162 5.70 -6.08 23.02
C ALA A 162 4.96 -7.43 23.03
N PRO A 163 3.87 -7.64 23.82
CA PRO A 163 3.11 -8.89 23.77
C PRO A 163 2.46 -9.15 22.39
N THR A 164 1.94 -8.10 21.74
CA THR A 164 1.37 -8.24 20.39
C THR A 164 2.44 -8.61 19.38
N ARG A 165 3.61 -7.98 19.46
CA ARG A 165 4.74 -8.24 18.58
C ARG A 165 5.22 -9.69 18.73
N ALA A 166 5.47 -10.14 19.96
CA ALA A 166 5.88 -11.51 20.25
C ALA A 166 4.89 -12.54 19.71
N ARG A 167 3.58 -12.31 19.91
CA ARG A 167 2.53 -13.17 19.35
C ARG A 167 2.57 -13.23 17.81
N ARG A 168 2.73 -12.09 17.14
CA ARG A 168 2.81 -12.04 15.67
C ARG A 168 4.04 -12.77 15.13
N ILE A 169 5.17 -12.69 15.82
CA ILE A 169 6.40 -13.45 15.49
C ILE A 169 6.15 -14.94 15.67
N ALA A 170 5.64 -15.37 16.83
CA ALA A 170 5.31 -16.77 17.09
C ALA A 170 4.34 -17.34 16.03
N THR A 171 3.27 -16.61 15.70
CA THR A 171 2.34 -16.99 14.62
C THR A 171 3.03 -17.07 13.26
N THR A 172 4.00 -16.20 12.98
CA THR A 172 4.75 -16.22 11.72
C THR A 172 5.58 -17.49 11.61
N VAL A 173 6.32 -17.84 12.67
CA VAL A 173 7.13 -19.07 12.72
C VAL A 173 6.25 -20.32 12.60
N GLU A 174 5.17 -20.40 13.38
CA GLU A 174 4.20 -21.51 13.34
C GLU A 174 3.63 -21.72 11.93
N ARG A 175 3.17 -20.64 11.28
CA ARG A 175 2.60 -20.70 9.93
C ARG A 175 3.67 -21.06 8.90
N ALA A 176 4.86 -20.47 9.01
CA ALA A 176 5.96 -20.74 8.11
C ALA A 176 6.43 -22.20 8.20
N ALA A 177 6.43 -22.81 9.39
CA ALA A 177 6.74 -24.24 9.55
C ALA A 177 5.82 -25.12 8.68
N GLY A 178 4.54 -24.75 8.55
CA GLY A 178 3.56 -25.38 7.66
C GLY A 178 3.53 -24.84 6.22
N ASN A 179 4.57 -24.12 5.78
CA ASN A 179 4.66 -23.44 4.48
C ASN A 179 3.47 -22.51 4.21
N ARG A 180 3.03 -21.76 5.22
CA ARG A 180 1.95 -20.77 5.12
C ARG A 180 2.43 -19.36 5.50
N MET A 181 1.98 -18.37 4.75
CA MET A 181 2.27 -16.96 4.92
C MET A 181 1.30 -16.37 5.96
N ALA A 182 1.83 -15.89 7.09
CA ALA A 182 1.02 -15.29 8.15
C ALA A 182 0.39 -13.96 7.71
N ASN A 183 -0.76 -13.60 8.30
CA ASN A 183 -1.52 -12.38 7.95
C ASN A 183 -2.02 -12.32 6.49
N HIS A 184 -2.24 -13.48 5.86
CA HIS A 184 -2.92 -13.60 4.57
C HIS A 184 -4.33 -14.18 4.73
N PRO A 185 -5.28 -13.83 3.83
CA PRO A 185 -6.59 -14.48 3.79
C PRO A 185 -6.47 -15.99 3.61
N ARG A 186 -7.36 -16.75 4.26
CA ARG A 186 -7.43 -18.21 4.09
C ARG A 186 -7.54 -18.58 2.61
N GLY A 187 -6.75 -19.55 2.17
CA GLY A 187 -6.72 -20.00 0.77
C GLY A 187 -5.82 -19.16 -0.14
N ARG A 188 -5.28 -18.03 0.36
CA ARG A 188 -4.23 -17.23 -0.27
C ARG A 188 -2.96 -17.17 0.59
N ASP A 189 -2.89 -18.00 1.63
CA ASP A 189 -1.81 -18.10 2.59
C ASP A 189 -0.81 -19.21 2.23
N GLN A 190 -1.03 -20.02 1.21
CA GLN A 190 -0.12 -21.11 0.86
C GLN A 190 1.19 -20.57 0.24
N GLY A 191 2.33 -20.95 0.82
CA GLY A 191 3.66 -20.67 0.28
C GLY A 191 4.00 -21.54 -0.94
N PRO A 192 5.11 -21.25 -1.64
CA PRO A 192 5.52 -21.97 -2.84
C PRO A 192 5.69 -23.47 -2.58
N ARG A 193 5.21 -24.32 -3.49
CA ARG A 193 5.37 -25.78 -3.38
C ARG A 193 6.86 -26.14 -3.32
N VAL A 194 7.23 -27.02 -2.40
CA VAL A 194 8.55 -27.68 -2.43
C VAL A 194 8.50 -28.64 -3.62
N ARG A 195 9.38 -28.50 -4.61
CA ARG A 195 9.55 -29.58 -5.60
C ARG A 195 10.32 -30.69 -4.89
N PRO A 196 9.84 -31.95 -4.90
CA PRO A 196 10.67 -33.04 -4.42
C PRO A 196 11.94 -33.09 -5.28
N THR A 197 13.08 -33.18 -4.60
CA THR A 197 14.39 -33.47 -5.18
C THR A 197 14.44 -34.91 -5.67
#